data_AF-A0A7J9MGU9-F1
#
_entry.id   AF-A0A7J9MGU9-F1
#
_cell.length_a   1.000
_cell.length_b   1.000
_cell.length_c   1.000
_cell.angle_alpha   90.00
_cell.angle_beta   90.00
_cell.angle_gamma   90.00
#
_symmetry.space_group_name_H-M   'P 1'
#
loop_
_entity.id
_entity.type
_entity.pdbx_description
1 polymer ?
#
loop_
_entity_poly.entity_id
_entity_poly.type
_entity_poly.pdbx_seq_one_letter_code
_entity_poly.pdbx_strand_id
1 'polypeptide(L)' 'MECTNSWAWFLNLLPIDLDLEDGYGYKIISDQQKGIEIAISDILPRVEHRNYAMHAFAN' A
#
# COMPACT_ATOMS: atom_id res chain seq x y z
N MET A 1 12.21 -11.28 8.71
CA MET A 1 12.24 -10.69 7.36
C MET A 1 10.82 -10.82 6.85
N GLU A 2 9.95 -9.90 7.28
CA GLU A 2 8.55 -9.91 6.87
C GLU A 2 8.47 -9.72 5.34
N CYS A 3 7.55 -10.43 4.71
CA CYS A 3 7.51 -10.76 3.30
C CYS A 3 7.34 -9.55 2.36
N THR A 4 8.39 -8.75 2.16
CA THR A 4 8.44 -7.68 1.14
C THR A 4 8.12 -8.22 -0.26
N ASN A 5 8.52 -9.46 -0.55
CA ASN A 5 8.30 -10.08 -1.86
C ASN A 5 6.83 -10.44 -2.14
N SER A 6 6.02 -10.77 -1.12
CA SER A 6 4.62 -11.14 -1.34
C SER A 6 3.73 -9.92 -1.61
N TRP A 7 4.01 -8.80 -0.92
CA TRP A 7 3.27 -7.56 -1.11
C TRP A 7 3.57 -6.88 -2.44
N ALA A 8 4.82 -6.93 -2.90
CA ALA A 8 5.20 -6.38 -4.19
C ALA A 8 4.39 -7.02 -5.33
N TRP A 9 4.26 -8.36 -5.35
CA TRP A 9 3.46 -9.03 -6.38
C TRP A 9 1.98 -8.59 -6.36
N PHE A 10 1.36 -8.58 -5.19
CA PHE A 10 -0.06 -8.18 -5.06
C PHE A 10 -0.29 -6.71 -5.44
N LEU A 11 0.55 -5.80 -4.94
CA LEU A 11 0.43 -4.37 -5.20
C LEU A 11 0.74 -3.99 -6.64
N ASN A 12 1.49 -4.81 -7.39
CA ASN A 12 1.69 -4.59 -8.84
C ASN A 12 0.46 -4.97 -9.68
N LEU A 13 -0.35 -5.92 -9.23
CA LEU A 13 -1.58 -6.32 -9.94
C LEU A 13 -2.76 -5.40 -9.63
N LEU A 14 -2.80 -4.86 -8.41
CA LEU A 14 -3.91 -4.05 -7.91
C LEU A 14 -4.28 -2.83 -8.81
N PRO A 15 -3.34 -2.03 -9.34
CA PRO A 15 -3.66 -0.92 -10.25
C PRO A 15 -4.24 -1.38 -11.58
N ILE A 16 -3.83 -2.55 -12.06
CA ILE A 16 -4.28 -3.12 -13.33
C ILE A 16 -5.71 -3.65 -13.18
N ASP A 17 -5.97 -4.40 -12.12
CA ASP A 17 -7.28 -5.02 -11.88
C ASP A 17 -8.37 -3.98 -11.55
N LEU A 18 -7.98 -2.84 -10.97
CA LEU A 18 -8.90 -1.78 -10.53
C LEU A 18 -8.84 -0.52 -11.40
N ASP A 19 -8.03 -0.51 -12.46
CA ASP A 19 -7.84 0.63 -13.38
C ASP A 19 -7.52 1.95 -12.64
N LEU A 20 -6.54 1.89 -11.73
CA LEU A 20 -6.18 3.01 -10.85
C LEU A 20 -5.20 4.01 -11.48
N GLU A 21 -4.66 3.70 -12.66
CA GLU A 21 -3.59 4.46 -13.31
C GLU A 21 -2.41 4.75 -12.34
N ASP A 22 -2.08 6.03 -12.11
CA ASP A 22 -1.03 6.49 -11.21
C ASP A 22 -1.51 6.69 -9.75
N GLY A 23 -2.77 6.35 -9.48
CA GLY A 23 -3.43 6.47 -8.18
C GLY A 23 -4.09 7.82 -7.92
N TYR A 24 -4.08 8.75 -8.86
CA TYR A 24 -4.69 10.06 -8.68
C TYR A 24 -6.20 9.97 -8.39
N GLY A 25 -6.66 10.66 -7.35
CA GLY A 25 -8.06 10.67 -6.93
C GLY A 25 -8.48 9.47 -6.08
N TYR A 26 -7.58 8.51 -5.84
CA TYR A 26 -7.82 7.36 -4.98
C TYR A 26 -7.18 7.51 -3.60
N LYS A 27 -7.75 6.79 -2.63
CA LYS A 27 -7.26 6.72 -1.25
C LYS A 27 -7.06 5.27 -0.85
N ILE A 28 -5.85 4.95 -0.38
CA ILE A 28 -5.51 3.63 0.14
C ILE A 28 -5.27 3.73 1.64
N ILE A 29 -5.85 2.80 2.38
CA ILE A 29 -5.63 2.65 3.82
C ILE A 29 -5.02 1.28 4.04
N SER A 30 -3.86 1.21 4.70
CA SER A 30 -3.18 -0.06 5.03
C SER A 30 -2.67 -0.06 6.46
N ASP A 31 -2.31 -1.24 6.97
CA ASP A 31 -1.57 -1.32 8.23
C ASP A 31 -0.20 -0.63 8.12
N GLN A 32 0.33 -0.20 9.27
CA GLN A 32 1.65 0.43 9.36
C GLN A 32 2.77 -0.60 9.20
N GLN A 33 3.07 -0.95 7.95
CA GLN A 33 4.20 -1.80 7.57
C GLN A 33 5.08 -1.09 6.55
N LYS A 34 6.37 -0.92 6.87
CA LYS A 34 7.35 -0.23 6.00
C LYS A 34 7.41 -0.82 4.58
N GLY A 35 7.24 -2.12 4.44
CA GLY A 35 7.24 -2.78 3.12
C GLY A 35 6.07 -2.34 2.23
N ILE A 36 4.89 -2.11 2.82
CA ILE A 36 3.69 -1.65 2.10
C ILE A 36 3.84 -0.18 1.72
N GLU A 37 4.32 0.66 2.65
CA GLU A 37 4.57 2.09 2.38
C GLU A 37 5.49 2.31 1.17
N ILE A 38 6.62 1.59 1.11
CA ILE A 38 7.57 1.68 0.00
C ILE A 38 6.91 1.21 -1.30
N ALA A 39 6.26 0.03 -1.29
CA ALA A 39 5.66 -0.51 -2.50
C ALA A 39 4.52 0.38 -3.06
N ILE A 40 3.69 0.97 -2.19
CA ILE A 40 2.64 1.90 -2.61
C ILE A 40 3.26 3.17 -3.22
N SER A 41 4.29 3.74 -2.61
CA SER A 41 4.96 4.93 -3.13
C SER A 41 5.62 4.68 -4.50
N ASP A 42 6.12 3.48 -4.74
CA ASP A 42 6.76 3.12 -6.01
C ASP A 42 5.73 2.85 -7.12
N ILE A 43 4.60 2.21 -6.79
CA ILE A 43 3.63 1.74 -7.79
C ILE A 43 2.52 2.77 -8.06
N LEU A 44 2.04 3.46 -7.02
CA LEU A 44 0.93 4.42 -7.08
C LEU A 44 1.38 5.77 -6.49
N PRO A 45 2.29 6.49 -7.16
CA PRO A 45 2.97 7.66 -6.58
C PRO A 45 2.03 8.84 -6.26
N ARG A 46 0.81 8.85 -6.81
CA ARG A 46 -0.15 9.94 -6.60
C ARG A 46 -1.34 9.55 -5.74
N VAL A 47 -1.34 8.34 -5.19
CA VAL A 47 -2.41 7.89 -4.29
C VAL A 47 -2.28 8.57 -2.92
N GLU A 48 -3.42 8.92 -2.32
CA GLU A 48 -3.43 9.34 -0.92
C GLU A 48 -3.32 8.09 -0.04
N HIS A 49 -2.12 7.81 0.45
CA HIS A 49 -1.87 6.68 1.36
C HIS A 49 -2.01 7.10 2.82
N ARG A 50 -2.79 6.34 3.60
CA ARG A 50 -2.94 6.54 5.05
C ARG A 50 -2.66 5.24 5.79
N ASN A 51 -1.75 5.30 6.75
CA ASN A 51 -1.54 4.20 7.68
C ASN A 51 -2.67 4.11 8.70
N TYR A 52 -3.14 2.91 8.94
CA TYR A 52 -4.03 2.55 10.03
C TYR A 52 -3.22 1.80 11.08
N ALA A 53 -3.28 2.28 12.32
CA ALA A 53 -2.60 1.66 13.45
C ALA A 53 -3.66 1.05 14.37
N MET A 54 -4.24 -0.09 13.98
CA MET A 54 -5.13 -0.83 14.90
C MET A 54 -4.38 -1.34 16.14
N HIS A 55 -3.07 -1.58 16.04
CA HIS A 55 -2.31 -2.26 17.09
C HIS A 55 -1.44 -1.37 17.98
N ALA A 56 -1.51 -0.04 17.85
CA ALA A 56 -0.85 0.86 18.82
C ALA A 56 -1.49 0.80 20.24
N PHE A 57 -2.61 0.09 20.40
CA PHE A 57 -3.35 -0.03 21.67
C PHE A 57 -3.31 -1.42 22.31
N ALA A 58 -2.41 -2.32 21.88
CA ALA A 58 -2.15 -3.59 22.55
C ALA A 58 -0.71 -3.61 23.09
N ASN A 59 -0.50 -2.94 24.24
CA ASN A 59 0.66 -3.13 25.10
C ASN A 59 0.21 -3.55 26.49
#